data_AF-A0A842QCW4-F1
#
_entry.id   AF-A0A842QCW4-F1
#
_cell.length_a   1.000
_cell.length_b   1.000
_cell.length_c   1.000
_cell.angle_alpha   90.00
_cell.angle_beta   90.00
_cell.angle_gamma   90.00
#
_symmetry.space_group_name_H-M   'P 1'
#
loop_
_entity.id
_entity.type
_entity.pdbx_description
1 polymer ?
#
loop_
_entity_poly.entity_id
_entity_poly.type
_entity_poly.pdbx_seq_one_letter_code
_entity_poly.pdbx_strand_id
1 'polypeptide(L)'
;MRVIEQFKRPIMFRIYSFLTSLILSLSVLLSMFGALGYFLIQQLASATIVLGTTFELIQILMILQLVNRDDKAGWIIHRFAYVTLLVIILSFLSIIGGMFLSSFFIFGADVMIIPVIGYTVQASFGISLSSVSYHFLQLDAPWCW
;
A
#
# COMPACT_ATOMS: atom_id res chain seq x y z
N MET A 1 27.08 -2.28 2.99
CA MET A 1 26.68 -3.53 3.67
C MET A 1 25.86 -3.33 4.95
N ARG A 2 26.22 -2.38 5.85
CA ARG A 2 25.49 -2.17 7.13
C ARG A 2 24.02 -1.74 7.03
N VAL A 3 23.63 -1.00 5.99
CA VAL A 3 22.24 -0.51 5.82
C VAL A 3 21.27 -1.68 5.56
N ILE A 4 21.65 -2.63 4.70
CA ILE A 4 20.82 -3.79 4.37
C ILE A 4 20.60 -4.69 5.60
N GLU A 5 21.61 -4.82 6.46
CA GLU A 5 21.48 -5.57 7.72
C GLU A 5 20.58 -4.87 8.75
N GLN A 6 20.51 -3.54 8.74
CA GLN A 6 19.56 -2.81 9.58
C GLN A 6 18.11 -3.04 9.11
N PHE A 7 17.87 -3.09 7.80
CA PHE A 7 16.56 -3.43 7.22
C PHE A 7 16.11 -4.86 7.51
N LYS A 8 17.04 -5.79 7.74
CA LYS A 8 16.74 -7.18 8.14
C LYS A 8 16.20 -7.32 9.57
N ARG A 9 16.23 -6.25 10.39
CA ARG A 9 15.75 -6.34 11.77
C ARG A 9 14.22 -6.42 11.80
N PRO A 10 13.64 -7.32 12.63
CA PRO A 10 12.19 -7.45 12.75
C PRO A 10 11.51 -6.16 13.23
N ILE A 11 12.24 -5.34 14.02
CA ILE A 11 11.80 -4.00 14.44
C ILE A 11 11.58 -3.05 13.25
N MET A 12 12.50 -3.07 12.27
CA MET A 12 12.37 -2.20 11.09
C MET A 12 11.18 -2.62 10.23
N PHE A 13 10.99 -3.93 10.04
CA PHE A 13 9.82 -4.44 9.33
C PHE A 13 8.50 -4.04 10.02
N ARG A 14 8.46 -4.05 11.36
CA ARG A 14 7.30 -3.56 12.13
C ARG A 14 7.03 -2.06 11.93
N ILE A 15 8.08 -1.23 11.99
CA ILE A 15 7.98 0.23 11.79
C ILE A 15 7.45 0.52 10.38
N TYR A 16 7.99 -0.15 9.36
CA TYR A 16 7.53 0.00 7.98
C TYR A 16 6.07 -0.41 7.82
N SER A 17 5.66 -1.52 8.43
CA SER A 17 4.27 -1.99 8.40
C SER A 17 3.31 -0.98 9.02
N PHE A 18 3.66 -0.44 10.18
CA PHE A 18 2.86 0.59 10.84
C PHE A 18 2.79 1.88 10.03
N LEU A 19 3.94 2.35 9.52
CA LEU A 19 4.02 3.58 8.74
C LEU A 19 3.21 3.48 7.44
N THR A 20 3.29 2.34 6.74
CA THR A 20 2.55 2.10 5.49
C THR A 20 1.04 2.15 5.73
N SER A 21 0.56 1.46 6.77
CA SER A 21 -0.86 1.51 7.15
C SER A 21 -1.31 2.93 7.55
N LEU A 22 -0.48 3.67 8.27
CA LEU A 22 -0.79 5.03 8.72
C LEU A 22 -0.88 5.99 7.52
N ILE A 23 0.09 5.94 6.60
CA ILE A 23 0.13 6.83 5.44
C ILE A 23 -1.02 6.49 4.49
N LEU A 24 -1.29 5.20 4.23
CA LEU A 24 -2.40 4.79 3.36
C LEU A 24 -3.75 5.21 3.95
N SER A 25 -4.00 4.96 5.23
CA SER A 25 -5.25 5.40 5.88
C SER A 25 -5.41 6.92 5.90
N LEU A 26 -4.33 7.66 6.17
CA LEU A 26 -4.32 9.12 6.09
C LEU A 26 -4.62 9.61 4.68
N SER A 27 -4.06 8.97 3.64
CA SER A 27 -4.32 9.35 2.25
C SER A 27 -5.79 9.14 1.84
N VAL A 28 -6.43 8.07 2.33
CA VAL A 28 -7.88 7.86 2.13
C VAL A 28 -8.68 8.96 2.84
N LEU A 29 -8.38 9.25 4.11
CA LEU A 29 -9.07 10.32 4.86
C LEU A 29 -8.93 11.68 4.18
N LEU A 30 -7.70 12.08 3.82
CA LEU A 30 -7.43 13.33 3.14
C LEU A 30 -8.13 13.40 1.77
N SER A 31 -8.25 12.29 1.06
CA SER A 31 -8.98 12.25 -0.22
C SER A 31 -10.47 12.55 -0.04
N MET A 32 -11.09 12.07 1.05
CA MET A 32 -12.50 12.35 1.37
C MET A 32 -12.72 13.84 1.70
N PHE A 33 -11.81 14.45 2.46
CA PHE A 33 -11.88 15.89 2.75
C PHE A 33 -11.52 16.76 1.55
N GLY A 34 -10.58 16.32 0.71
CA GLY A 34 -10.19 17.01 -0.52
C GLY A 34 -11.33 17.09 -1.53
N ALA A 35 -12.19 16.08 -1.58
CA ALA A 35 -13.39 16.07 -2.41
C ALA A 35 -14.40 17.20 -2.08
N LEU A 36 -14.31 17.82 -0.89
CA LEU A 36 -15.12 18.98 -0.51
C LEU A 36 -14.65 20.30 -1.14
N GLY A 37 -13.61 20.28 -1.99
CA GLY A 37 -13.16 21.42 -2.78
C GLY A 37 -11.97 22.19 -2.22
N TYR A 38 -11.32 21.69 -1.16
CA TYR A 38 -10.14 22.33 -0.58
C TYR A 38 -8.86 21.93 -1.35
N PHE A 39 -8.39 22.82 -2.23
CA PHE A 39 -7.23 22.58 -3.10
C PHE A 39 -5.96 22.14 -2.33
N LEU A 40 -5.65 22.78 -1.20
CA LEU A 40 -4.50 22.41 -0.35
C LEU A 40 -4.61 20.97 0.19
N ILE A 41 -5.80 20.56 0.61
CA ILE A 41 -6.05 19.21 1.13
C ILE A 41 -5.96 18.19 0.00
N GLN A 42 -6.45 18.53 -1.20
CA GLN A 42 -6.33 17.67 -2.38
C GLN A 42 -4.87 17.43 -2.79
N GLN A 43 -4.01 18.44 -2.70
CA GLN A 43 -2.57 18.27 -2.98
C GLN A 43 -1.83 17.47 -1.90
N LEU A 44 -2.23 17.63 -0.64
CA LEU A 44 -1.71 16.78 0.44
C LEU A 44 -2.19 15.33 0.29
N ALA A 45 -3.44 15.12 -0.13
CA ALA A 45 -3.98 13.80 -0.44
C ALA A 45 -3.17 13.15 -1.59
N SER A 46 -2.94 13.85 -2.70
CA SER A 46 -2.17 13.30 -3.82
C SER A 46 -0.72 12.95 -3.43
N ALA A 47 -0.05 13.81 -2.65
CA ALA A 47 1.30 13.55 -2.16
C ALA A 47 1.35 12.32 -1.21
N THR A 48 0.37 12.20 -0.31
CA THR A 48 0.29 11.06 0.62
C THR A 48 -0.06 9.75 -0.09
N ILE A 49 -0.86 9.79 -1.16
CA ILE A 49 -1.11 8.62 -2.03
C ILE A 49 0.20 8.10 -2.63
N VAL A 50 0.99 8.98 -3.25
CA VAL A 50 2.28 8.61 -3.88
C VAL A 50 3.28 8.07 -2.86
N LEU A 51 3.36 8.69 -1.68
CA LEU A 51 4.21 8.20 -0.60
C LEU A 51 3.72 6.83 -0.10
N GLY A 52 2.42 6.68 0.15
CA GLY A 52 1.82 5.44 0.65
C GLY A 52 2.04 4.26 -0.29
N THR A 53 1.84 4.45 -1.60
CA THR A 53 2.08 3.42 -2.62
C THR A 53 3.56 3.03 -2.70
N THR A 54 4.47 4.00 -2.56
CA THR A 54 5.92 3.74 -2.54
C THR A 54 6.32 2.92 -1.32
N PHE A 55 5.80 3.28 -0.14
CA PHE A 55 6.03 2.51 1.09
C PHE A 55 5.46 1.09 1.01
N GLU A 56 4.28 0.93 0.40
CA GLU A 56 3.68 -0.38 0.17
C GLU A 56 4.55 -1.28 -0.73
N LEU A 57 5.11 -0.74 -1.82
CA LEU A 57 6.04 -1.48 -2.67
C LEU A 57 7.31 -1.90 -1.92
N ILE A 58 7.89 -1.00 -1.12
CA ILE A 58 9.04 -1.34 -0.28
C ILE A 58 8.68 -2.44 0.70
N GLN A 59 7.50 -2.36 1.34
CA GLN A 59 7.02 -3.38 2.27
C GLN A 59 6.86 -4.74 1.58
N ILE A 60 6.29 -4.80 0.38
CA ILE A 60 6.18 -6.04 -0.41
C ILE A 60 7.57 -6.62 -0.70
N LEU A 61 8.52 -5.80 -1.13
CA LEU A 61 9.89 -6.26 -1.39
C LEU A 61 10.56 -6.79 -0.12
N MET A 62 10.35 -6.15 1.03
CA MET A 62 10.84 -6.64 2.31
C MET A 62 10.22 -7.99 2.68
N ILE A 63 8.91 -8.18 2.50
CA ILE A 63 8.25 -9.47 2.72
C ILE A 63 8.90 -10.56 1.87
N LEU A 64 9.06 -10.28 0.58
CA LEU A 64 9.60 -11.24 -0.38
C LEU A 64 11.05 -11.65 -0.08
N GLN A 65 11.82 -10.78 0.55
CA GLN A 65 13.24 -11.03 0.87
C GLN A 65 13.47 -11.59 2.28
N LEU A 66 12.63 -11.23 3.25
CA LEU A 66 12.89 -11.50 4.67
C LEU A 66 12.03 -12.62 5.25
N VAL A 67 10.81 -12.83 4.73
CA VAL A 67 9.92 -13.87 5.26
C VAL A 67 10.34 -15.23 4.73
N ASN A 68 10.50 -16.21 5.62
CA ASN A 68 10.83 -17.57 5.23
C ASN A 68 9.65 -18.22 4.48
N ARG A 69 9.91 -18.81 3.31
CA ARG A 69 8.89 -19.48 2.49
C ARG A 69 8.59 -20.90 2.94
N ASP A 70 9.51 -21.51 3.68
CA ASP A 70 9.41 -22.91 4.07
C ASP A 70 8.47 -23.10 5.28
N ASP A 71 8.18 -22.02 6.01
CA ASP A 71 7.16 -22.03 7.05
C ASP A 71 5.75 -21.83 6.44
N LYS A 72 4.77 -22.58 6.96
CA LYS A 72 3.37 -22.55 6.49
C LYS A 72 2.80 -21.14 6.52
N ALA A 73 3.12 -20.43 7.60
CA ALA A 73 2.58 -19.12 7.88
C ALA A 73 3.30 -18.07 7.01
N GLY A 74 4.63 -18.16 6.84
CA GLY A 74 5.39 -17.31 5.93
C GLY A 74 4.99 -17.47 4.45
N TRP A 75 4.68 -18.71 4.03
CA TRP A 75 4.16 -18.99 2.69
C TRP A 75 2.83 -18.28 2.38
N ILE A 76 1.93 -18.17 3.37
CA ILE A 76 0.66 -17.43 3.24
C ILE A 76 0.94 -15.94 3.02
N ILE A 77 1.90 -15.35 3.77
CA ILE A 77 2.24 -13.93 3.59
C ILE A 77 2.85 -13.69 2.21
N HIS A 78 3.73 -14.57 1.71
CA HIS A 78 4.27 -14.44 0.36
C HIS A 78 3.16 -14.42 -0.69
N ARG A 79 2.20 -15.34 -0.60
CA ARG A 79 1.03 -15.35 -1.50
C ARG A 79 0.22 -14.07 -1.40
N PHE A 80 -0.02 -13.60 -0.16
CA PHE A 80 -0.77 -12.38 0.05
C PHE A 80 -0.03 -11.16 -0.53
N ALA A 81 1.29 -11.06 -0.36
CA ALA A 81 2.11 -10.02 -0.95
C ALA A 81 2.11 -10.06 -2.49
N TYR A 82 2.12 -11.25 -3.11
CA TYR A 82 1.97 -11.40 -4.55
C TYR A 82 0.59 -10.95 -5.06
N VAL A 83 -0.48 -11.28 -4.32
CA VAL A 83 -1.83 -10.80 -4.64
C VAL A 83 -1.91 -9.28 -4.52
N THR A 84 -1.38 -8.69 -3.44
CA THR A 84 -1.31 -7.24 -3.28
C THR A 84 -0.51 -6.58 -4.41
N LEU A 85 0.63 -7.15 -4.81
CA LEU A 85 1.41 -6.65 -5.94
C LEU A 85 0.61 -6.67 -7.25
N LEU A 86 -0.13 -7.75 -7.52
CA LEU A 86 -1.02 -7.83 -8.68
C LEU A 86 -2.11 -6.76 -8.62
N VAL A 87 -2.72 -6.55 -7.45
CA VAL A 87 -3.74 -5.51 -7.23
C VAL A 87 -3.16 -4.12 -7.49
N ILE A 88 -1.94 -3.82 -7.03
CA ILE A 88 -1.26 -2.54 -7.31
C ILE A 88 -1.11 -2.34 -8.82
N ILE A 89 -0.63 -3.36 -9.54
CA ILE A 89 -0.43 -3.28 -10.99
C ILE A 89 -1.77 -3.03 -11.71
N LEU A 90 -2.80 -3.81 -11.39
CA LEU A 90 -4.13 -3.66 -11.99
C LEU A 90 -4.75 -2.29 -11.67
N SER A 91 -4.55 -1.79 -10.44
CA SER A 91 -5.03 -0.48 -10.02
C SER A 91 -4.30 0.66 -10.73
N PHE A 92 -3.00 0.51 -10.97
CA PHE A 92 -2.23 1.47 -11.75
C PHE A 92 -2.69 1.50 -13.22
N LEU A 93 -2.92 0.33 -13.82
CA LEU A 93 -3.51 0.19 -15.15
C LEU A 93 -4.90 0.83 -15.23
N SER A 94 -5.76 0.61 -14.24
CA SER A 94 -7.10 1.20 -14.21
C SER A 94 -7.04 2.72 -14.03
N ILE A 95 -6.11 3.25 -13.22
CA ILE A 95 -5.92 4.69 -13.05
C ILE A 95 -5.48 5.33 -14.37
N ILE A 96 -4.44 4.80 -15.01
CA ILE A 96 -3.96 5.33 -16.30
C ILE A 96 -5.05 5.21 -17.36
N GLY A 97 -5.68 4.04 -17.48
CA GLY A 97 -6.75 3.80 -18.45
C GLY A 97 -7.94 4.73 -18.24
N GLY A 98 -8.36 4.92 -16.98
CA GLY A 98 -9.46 5.84 -16.64
C GLY A 98 -9.13 7.30 -16.94
N MET A 99 -7.91 7.75 -16.61
CA MET A 99 -7.46 9.12 -16.93
C MET A 99 -7.32 9.35 -18.44
N PHE A 100 -6.80 8.35 -19.16
CA PHE A 100 -6.72 8.38 -20.62
C PHE A 100 -8.11 8.49 -21.25
N LEU A 101 -9.04 7.62 -20.87
CA LEU A 101 -10.42 7.65 -21.35
C LEU A 101 -11.10 8.99 -21.01
N SER A 102 -10.92 9.49 -19.79
CA SER A 102 -11.48 10.79 -19.36
C SER A 102 -11.02 11.96 -20.22
N SER A 103 -9.88 11.86 -20.91
CA SER A 103 -9.36 12.92 -21.78
C SER A 103 -10.13 13.02 -23.11
N PHE A 104 -10.88 11.98 -23.51
CA PHE A 104 -11.65 11.94 -24.75
C PHE A 104 -13.16 12.16 -24.59
N PHE A 105 -13.69 12.06 -23.36
CA PHE A 105 -15.12 12.24 -23.09
C PHE A 105 -15.43 13.61 -22.50
N ILE A 106 -16.39 14.33 -23.10
CA ILE A 106 -16.87 15.67 -22.68
C ILE A 106 -17.51 15.62 -21.26
N PHE A 107 -18.00 14.45 -20.84
CA PHE A 107 -18.50 14.17 -19.48
C PHE A 107 -17.47 13.37 -18.67
N GLY A 108 -16.23 13.87 -18.57
CA GLY A 108 -15.13 13.17 -17.91
C GLY A 108 -15.39 12.76 -16.44
N ALA A 109 -16.36 13.38 -15.77
CA ALA A 109 -16.70 13.10 -14.37
C ALA A 109 -17.11 11.64 -14.09
N ASP A 110 -17.88 11.00 -14.99
CA ASP A 110 -18.34 9.62 -14.78
C ASP A 110 -17.19 8.61 -14.93
N VAL A 111 -16.20 8.93 -15.76
CA VAL A 111 -15.03 8.07 -16.02
C VAL A 111 -14.00 8.18 -14.87
N MET A 112 -14.02 9.27 -14.09
CA MET A 112 -13.17 9.45 -12.92
C MET A 112 -13.50 8.49 -11.76
N ILE A 113 -14.61 7.74 -11.81
CA ILE A 113 -14.88 6.70 -10.82
C ILE A 113 -13.87 5.54 -10.90
N ILE A 114 -13.36 5.25 -12.09
CA ILE A 114 -12.42 4.15 -12.36
C ILE A 114 -11.09 4.34 -11.59
N PRO A 115 -10.39 5.50 -11.67
CA PRO A 115 -9.18 5.72 -10.88
C PRO A 115 -9.45 5.72 -9.36
N VAL A 116 -10.61 6.21 -8.91
CA VAL A 116 -10.98 6.20 -7.49
C VAL A 116 -11.15 4.78 -6.95
N ILE A 117 -11.85 3.92 -7.69
CA ILE A 117 -12.02 2.50 -7.33
C ILE A 117 -10.65 1.81 -7.32
N GLY A 118 -9.83 2.02 -8.36
CA GLY A 118 -8.48 1.43 -8.44
C GLY A 118 -7.64 1.78 -7.21
N TYR A 119 -7.57 3.06 -6.87
CA TYR A 119 -6.81 3.51 -5.70
C TYR A 119 -7.39 2.95 -4.38
N THR A 120 -8.71 2.94 -4.21
CA THR A 120 -9.34 2.49 -2.95
C THR A 120 -9.12 0.99 -2.73
N VAL A 121 -9.20 0.19 -3.79
CA VAL A 121 -8.90 -1.24 -3.74
C VAL A 121 -7.43 -1.47 -3.40
N GLN A 122 -6.52 -0.76 -4.06
CA GLN A 122 -5.08 -0.83 -3.77
C GLN A 122 -4.78 -0.45 -2.30
N ALA A 123 -5.26 0.70 -1.83
CA ALA A 123 -5.06 1.13 -0.45
C ALA A 123 -5.61 0.13 0.58
N SER A 124 -6.76 -0.50 0.29
CA SER A 124 -7.37 -1.51 1.18
C SER A 124 -6.50 -2.77 1.28
N PHE A 125 -5.99 -3.27 0.16
CA PHE A 125 -5.08 -4.43 0.15
C PHE A 125 -3.74 -4.09 0.80
N GLY A 126 -3.21 -2.88 0.59
CA GLY A 126 -2.00 -2.40 1.24
C GLY A 126 -2.14 -2.33 2.76
N ILE A 127 -3.20 -1.70 3.26
CA ILE A 127 -3.50 -1.65 4.72
C ILE A 127 -3.65 -3.06 5.29
N SER A 128 -4.32 -3.96 4.57
CA SER A 128 -4.49 -5.35 4.98
C SER A 128 -3.15 -6.09 5.07
N LEU A 129 -2.29 -5.96 4.05
CA LEU A 129 -0.95 -6.53 4.03
C LEU A 129 -0.10 -6.00 5.18
N SER A 130 -0.17 -4.69 5.42
CA SER A 130 0.50 -4.04 6.54
C SER A 130 -0.02 -4.52 7.90
N SER A 131 -1.31 -4.73 8.06
CA SER A 131 -1.87 -5.25 9.31
C SER A 131 -1.42 -6.70 9.56
N VAL A 132 -1.53 -7.56 8.55
CA VAL A 132 -1.12 -8.97 8.63
C VAL A 132 0.38 -9.06 8.93
N SER A 133 1.21 -8.32 8.21
CA SER A 133 2.66 -8.29 8.40
C SER A 133 3.07 -7.83 9.80
N TYR A 134 2.35 -6.85 10.37
CA TYR A 134 2.62 -6.34 11.72
C TYR A 134 2.34 -7.40 12.79
N HIS A 135 1.21 -8.10 12.68
CA HIS A 135 0.80 -9.14 13.64
C HIS A 135 1.57 -10.44 13.47
N PHE A 136 1.98 -10.76 12.25
CA PHE A 136 2.74 -11.97 11.98
C PHE A 136 4.11 -11.95 12.67
N LEU A 137 4.78 -10.80 12.68
CA LEU A 137 6.01 -10.61 13.45
C LEU A 137 5.84 -10.80 14.97
N GLN A 138 4.63 -10.74 15.51
CA GLN A 138 4.38 -11.06 16.93
C GLN A 138 4.41 -12.58 17.17
N LEU A 139 4.08 -13.40 16.16
CA LEU A 139 4.03 -14.86 16.27
C LEU A 139 5.42 -15.51 16.18
N ASP A 140 6.35 -14.91 15.43
CA ASP A 140 7.76 -15.35 15.38
C ASP A 140 8.60 -14.83 16.56
N ALA A 141 8.08 -13.86 17.35
CA ALA A 141 8.79 -13.23 18.45
C ALA A 141 8.05 -13.19 19.81
N PRO A 142 7.40 -14.27 20.31
CA PRO A 142 7.03 -14.31 21.72
C PRO A 142 8.26 -14.40 22.66
N TRP A 143 9.48 -14.63 22.13
CA TRP A 143 10.68 -14.98 22.90
C TRP A 143 11.88 -14.03 22.76
N CYS A 144 11.70 -12.83 22.22
CA CYS A 144 12.77 -11.82 22.16
C CYS A 144 12.33 -10.51 22.81
N TRP A 145 12.06 -10.59 24.12
CA TRP A 145 12.37 -9.50 25.05
C TRP A 145 13.79 -9.71 25.55
#